data_AF-A0A540MF69-F1
#
_entry.id   AF-A0A540MF69-F1
#
_cell.length_a   1.000
_cell.length_b   1.000
_cell.length_c   1.000
_cell.angle_alpha   90.00
_cell.angle_beta   90.00
_cell.angle_gamma   90.00
#
_symmetry.space_group_name_H-M   'P 1'
#
loop_
_entity.id
_entity.type
_entity.pdbx_description
1 polymer ?
#
loop_
_entity_poly.entity_id
_entity_poly.type
_entity_poly.pdbx_seq_one_letter_code
_entity_poly.pdbx_strand_id
1 'polypeptide(L)'
;MDDEELRKGNSLSELLKCIKQSRVSIVVFSADYASSTWCLKELVQILKCMDEQNQMVVPVFYEVDPSQVCRPEAFTKHDRDSKVEMEEVQSWMLALTRATNLTLPRWDSRNYDDDAKLIEDIVQHISRELPGFTRLQMGHV
;
A
#
# COMPACT_ATOMS: atom_id res chain seq x y z
N MET A 1 -15.30 -0.62 5.13
CA MET A 1 -15.01 -1.50 6.28
C MET A 1 -13.62 -1.12 6.71
N ASP A 2 -13.48 -0.51 7.88
CA ASP A 2 -12.25 0.16 8.31
C ASP A 2 -11.16 -0.89 8.61
N ASP A 3 -9.94 -0.70 8.09
CA ASP A 3 -8.78 -1.52 8.44
C ASP A 3 -8.46 -1.44 9.95
N GLU A 4 -9.01 -0.44 10.67
CA GLU A 4 -8.99 -0.39 12.13
C GLU A 4 -9.67 -1.61 12.81
N GLU A 5 -10.77 -2.13 12.27
CA GLU A 5 -11.52 -3.22 12.93
C GLU A 5 -10.83 -4.59 12.76
N LEU A 6 -10.03 -4.79 11.71
CA LEU A 6 -9.18 -5.98 11.54
C LEU A 6 -7.94 -5.96 12.46
N ARG A 7 -7.69 -4.84 13.15
CA ARG A 7 -6.47 -4.57 13.92
C ARG A 7 -6.65 -4.57 15.43
N LYS A 8 -7.76 -5.08 15.95
CA LYS A 8 -7.90 -5.50 17.36
C LYS A 8 -6.96 -6.70 17.64
N GLY A 9 -5.63 -6.48 17.67
CA GLY A 9 -4.68 -7.54 17.97
C GLY A 9 -3.19 -7.18 17.94
N ASN A 10 -2.72 -6.34 17.00
CA ASN A 10 -1.28 -6.09 16.82
C ASN A 10 -0.90 -4.63 17.09
N SER A 11 0.13 -4.42 17.90
CA SER A 11 0.73 -3.11 18.15
C SER A 11 1.41 -2.53 16.90
N LEU A 12 1.59 -1.20 16.83
CA LEU A 12 2.36 -0.53 15.75
C LEU A 12 3.72 -1.18 15.55
N SER A 13 4.36 -1.56 16.66
CA SER A 13 5.67 -2.18 16.70
C SER A 13 5.72 -3.55 16.01
N GLU A 14 4.70 -4.38 16.23
CA GLU A 14 4.60 -5.71 15.61
C GLU A 14 4.36 -5.60 14.11
N LEU A 15 3.53 -4.64 13.69
CA LEU A 15 3.23 -4.41 12.29
C LEU A 15 4.45 -3.90 11.51
N LEU A 16 5.20 -2.95 12.08
CA LEU A 16 6.46 -2.48 11.51
C LEU A 16 7.50 -3.61 11.42
N LYS A 17 7.50 -4.55 12.36
CA LYS A 17 8.36 -5.74 12.30
C LYS A 17 7.94 -6.68 11.17
N CYS A 18 6.64 -6.93 11.01
CA CYS A 18 6.12 -7.73 9.90
C CYS A 18 6.49 -7.11 8.55
N ILE A 19 6.31 -5.79 8.38
CA ILE A 19 6.71 -5.08 7.16
C ILE A 19 8.19 -5.32 6.85
N LYS A 20 9.08 -5.22 7.85
CA LYS A 20 10.52 -5.46 7.68
C LYS A 20 10.86 -6.91 7.33
N GLN A 21 10.07 -7.88 7.77
CA GLN A 21 10.32 -9.30 7.50
C GLN A 21 9.68 -9.77 6.19
N SER A 22 8.80 -8.96 5.60
CA SER A 22 8.10 -9.28 4.36
C SER A 22 9.00 -9.14 3.14
N ARG A 23 8.81 -10.04 2.17
CA ARG A 23 9.45 -9.99 0.85
C ARG A 23 8.66 -9.14 -0.15
N VAL A 24 7.35 -8.99 0.08
CA VAL A 24 6.41 -8.23 -0.74
C VAL A 24 5.53 -7.39 0.16
N SER A 25 5.25 -6.16 -0.25
CA SER A 25 4.18 -5.32 0.30
C SER A 25 3.21 -4.96 -0.82
N ILE A 26 1.94 -5.34 -0.65
CA ILE A 26 0.85 -4.90 -1.52
C ILE A 26 0.22 -3.68 -0.85
N VAL A 27 0.23 -2.53 -1.54
CA VAL A 27 -0.32 -1.27 -1.03
C VAL A 27 -1.61 -0.99 -1.79
N VAL A 28 -2.74 -1.11 -1.09
CA VAL A 28 -4.07 -0.88 -1.66
C VAL A 28 -4.51 0.55 -1.38
N PHE A 29 -4.37 1.43 -2.37
CA PHE A 29 -4.90 2.78 -2.31
C PHE A 29 -6.41 2.75 -2.54
N SER A 30 -7.16 3.18 -1.54
CA SER A 30 -8.61 3.40 -1.58
C SER A 30 -8.92 4.88 -1.35
N ALA A 31 -10.19 5.27 -1.49
CA ALA A 31 -10.64 6.66 -1.29
C ALA A 31 -10.22 7.26 0.06
N ASP A 32 -10.17 6.44 1.12
CA ASP A 32 -9.88 6.91 2.48
C ASP A 32 -8.42 6.67 2.92
N TYR A 33 -7.57 6.05 2.08
CA TYR A 33 -6.21 5.67 2.46
C TYR A 33 -5.39 6.83 3.03
N ALA A 34 -5.41 7.97 2.34
CA ALA A 34 -4.63 9.16 2.73
C ALA A 34 -5.23 9.91 3.93
N SER A 35 -6.44 9.55 4.38
CA SER A 35 -7.04 10.09 5.60
C SER A 35 -6.53 9.39 6.87
N SER A 36 -6.01 8.17 6.74
CA SER A 36 -5.46 7.40 7.86
C SER A 36 -3.99 7.72 8.06
N THR A 37 -3.66 8.44 9.15
CA THR A 37 -2.26 8.70 9.55
C THR A 37 -1.46 7.41 9.69
N TRP A 38 -2.14 6.32 10.02
CA TRP A 38 -1.53 5.01 10.12
C TRP A 38 -1.09 4.47 8.76
N CYS A 39 -2.00 4.43 7.77
CA CYS A 39 -1.69 3.99 6.41
C CYS A 39 -0.53 4.80 5.81
N LEU A 40 -0.45 6.09 6.15
CA LEU A 40 0.66 6.96 5.73
C LEU A 40 1.99 6.59 6.42
N LYS A 41 1.97 6.30 7.73
CA LYS A 41 3.16 5.84 8.47
C LYS A 41 3.65 4.48 7.97
N GLU A 42 2.74 3.57 7.65
CA GLU A 42 3.07 2.28 7.03
C GLU A 42 3.71 2.46 5.66
N LEU A 43 3.15 3.33 4.82
CA LEU A 43 3.67 3.59 3.48
C LEU A 43 5.12 4.10 3.53
N VAL A 44 5.43 5.00 4.47
CA VAL A 44 6.81 5.47 4.69
C VAL A 44 7.73 4.30 5.06
N GLN A 45 7.30 3.42 5.97
CA GLN A 45 8.12 2.26 6.35
C GLN A 45 8.27 1.24 5.21
N ILE A 46 7.22 1.00 4.43
CA ILE A 46 7.26 0.09 3.27
C ILE A 46 8.28 0.59 2.24
N LEU A 47 8.21 1.88 1.88
CA LEU A 47 9.17 2.46 0.92
C LEU A 47 10.60 2.47 1.45
N LYS A 48 10.78 2.63 2.76
CA LYS A 48 12.10 2.46 3.39
C LYS A 48 12.62 1.02 3.24
N CYS A 49 11.78 0.01 3.44
CA CYS A 49 12.18 -1.39 3.28
C CYS A 49 12.41 -1.75 1.81
N MET A 50 11.66 -1.15 0.88
CA MET A 50 11.93 -1.25 -0.56
C MET A 50 13.38 -0.82 -0.88
N ASP A 51 13.83 0.29 -0.30
CA ASP A 51 15.19 0.81 -0.52
C ASP A 51 16.28 0.01 0.19
N GLU A 52 16.06 -0.29 1.47
CA GLU A 52 17.10 -0.86 2.34
C GLU A 52 17.21 -2.39 2.22
N GLN A 53 16.12 -3.05 1.83
CA GLN A 53 15.99 -4.52 1.87
C GLN A 53 15.55 -5.12 0.54
N ASN A 54 15.46 -4.30 -0.51
CA ASN A 54 15.03 -4.73 -1.85
C ASN A 54 13.67 -5.45 -1.84
N GLN A 55 12.77 -5.01 -0.94
CA GLN A 55 11.41 -5.53 -0.83
C GLN A 55 10.59 -5.12 -2.06
N MET A 56 9.84 -6.06 -2.64
CA MET A 56 8.93 -5.75 -3.76
C MET A 56 7.72 -4.98 -3.26
N VAL A 57 7.37 -3.87 -3.90
CA VAL A 57 6.18 -3.07 -3.58
C VAL A 57 5.22 -3.09 -4.76
N VAL A 58 3.98 -3.52 -4.51
CA VAL A 58 2.92 -3.67 -5.52
C VAL A 58 1.80 -2.67 -5.22
N PRO A 59 1.72 -1.53 -5.93
CA PRO A 59 0.63 -0.59 -5.76
C PRO A 59 -0.65 -1.07 -6.47
N VAL A 60 -1.77 -1.04 -5.76
CA VAL A 60 -3.11 -1.36 -6.26
C VAL A 60 -4.02 -0.16 -6.00
N PHE A 61 -4.71 0.32 -7.04
CA PHE A 61 -5.68 1.40 -6.94
C PHE A 61 -7.08 0.79 -6.93
N TYR A 62 -7.71 0.75 -5.76
CA TYR A 62 -9.02 0.15 -5.58
C TYR A 62 -10.11 1.20 -5.57
N GLU A 63 -10.94 1.20 -6.60
CA GLU A 63 -12.07 2.11 -6.82
C GLU A 63 -11.70 3.60 -6.72
N VAL A 64 -10.41 3.92 -6.93
CA VAL A 64 -9.88 5.28 -6.82
C VAL A 64 -9.05 5.59 -8.04
N ASP A 65 -9.16 6.83 -8.51
CA ASP A 65 -8.25 7.31 -9.53
C ASP A 65 -6.86 7.57 -8.93
N PRO A 66 -5.76 7.06 -9.55
CA PRO A 66 -4.41 7.32 -9.06
C PRO A 66 -4.09 8.79 -8.81
N SER A 67 -4.67 9.71 -9.60
CA SER A 67 -4.50 11.16 -9.42
C SER A 67 -5.15 11.71 -8.15
N GLN A 68 -6.17 11.02 -7.61
CA GLN A 68 -6.93 11.45 -6.42
C GLN A 68 -6.26 11.01 -5.12
N VAL A 69 -5.35 10.03 -5.17
CA VAL A 69 -4.63 9.52 -3.99
C VAL A 69 -3.66 10.56 -3.41
N CYS A 70 -3.05 11.40 -4.26
CA CYS A 70 -2.06 12.40 -3.86
C CYS A 70 -2.64 13.81 -3.66
N ARG A 71 -3.95 13.95 -3.54
CA ARG A 71 -4.61 15.26 -3.54
C ARG A 71 -4.35 16.04 -2.24
N PRO A 72 -4.06 17.35 -2.31
CA PRO A 72 -3.83 18.20 -1.14
C PRO A 72 -4.94 18.12 -0.08
N GLU A 73 -6.18 17.90 -0.53
CA GLU A 73 -7.39 17.80 0.30
C GLU A 73 -7.38 16.55 1.21
N ALA A 74 -6.60 15.53 0.90
CA ALA A 74 -6.41 14.39 1.81
C ALA A 74 -5.60 14.78 3.06
N PHE A 75 -4.77 15.82 2.96
CA PHE A 75 -3.89 16.29 4.03
C PHE A 75 -4.44 17.49 4.80
N THR A 76 -5.63 18.00 4.43
CA THR A 76 -6.28 19.11 5.15
C THR A 76 -6.98 18.64 6.44
N LYS A 77 -7.21 17.34 6.59
CA LYS A 77 -7.73 16.74 7.84
C LYS A 77 -6.66 16.59 8.93
N HIS A 78 -5.38 16.68 8.59
CA HIS A 78 -4.28 16.63 9.54
C HIS A 78 -3.96 18.07 9.96
N ASP A 79 -4.44 18.47 11.13
CA ASP A 79 -4.29 19.82 11.69
C ASP A 79 -2.80 20.22 11.76
N ARG A 80 -2.45 21.44 11.38
CA ARG A 80 -1.05 21.85 11.05
C ARG A 80 -0.39 22.70 12.14
N ASP A 81 -0.68 22.42 13.39
CA ASP A 81 -0.34 23.34 14.48
C ASP A 81 1.10 23.18 15.01
N SER A 82 1.83 22.13 14.62
CA SER A 82 3.23 21.95 15.00
C SER A 82 4.21 21.76 13.84
N LYS A 83 5.47 22.16 14.05
CA LYS A 83 6.57 21.98 13.08
C LYS A 83 6.85 20.49 12.81
N VAL A 84 6.68 19.63 13.82
CA VAL A 84 6.87 18.18 13.72
C VAL A 84 5.80 17.56 12.80
N GLU A 85 4.54 17.97 12.95
CA GLU A 85 3.47 17.51 12.06
C GLU A 85 3.68 17.98 10.62
N MET A 86 4.24 19.17 10.41
CA MET A 86 4.56 19.65 9.07
C MET A 86 5.63 18.78 8.38
N GLU A 87 6.66 18.34 9.11
CA GLU A 87 7.68 17.43 8.59
C GLU A 87 7.10 16.02 8.31
N GLU A 88 6.23 15.51 9.17
CA GLU A 88 5.51 14.24 8.94
C GLU A 88 4.61 14.31 7.70
N VAL A 89 3.81 15.37 7.55
CA VAL A 89 2.94 15.56 6.39
C VAL A 89 3.75 15.65 5.09
N GLN A 90 4.90 16.33 5.09
CA GLN A 90 5.79 16.34 3.93
C GLN A 90 6.33 14.94 3.61
N SER A 91 6.72 14.17 4.63
CA SER A 91 7.16 12.78 4.45
C SER A 91 6.06 11.91 3.84
N TRP A 92 4.82 12.04 4.30
CA TRP A 92 3.68 11.31 3.77
C TRP A 92 3.36 11.69 2.33
N MET A 93 3.41 12.98 2.00
CA MET A 93 3.18 13.46 0.63
C MET A 93 4.24 12.93 -0.34
N LEU A 94 5.51 12.93 0.07
CA LEU A 94 6.61 12.33 -0.70
C LEU A 94 6.41 10.81 -0.86
N ALA A 95 6.01 10.12 0.20
CA ALA A 95 5.74 8.68 0.17
C ALA A 95 4.59 8.33 -0.80
N LEU A 96 3.47 9.04 -0.71
CA LEU A 96 2.33 8.85 -1.64
C LEU A 96 2.74 9.15 -3.08
N THR A 97 3.42 10.28 -3.31
CA THR A 97 3.91 10.64 -4.65
C THR A 97 4.83 9.56 -5.21
N ARG A 98 5.74 9.04 -4.39
CA ARG A 98 6.67 8.00 -4.81
C ARG A 98 5.97 6.69 -5.11
N ALA A 99 5.12 6.21 -4.19
CA ALA A 99 4.40 4.95 -4.35
C ALA A 99 3.47 4.98 -5.57
N THR A 100 2.81 6.11 -5.80
CA THR A 100 2.01 6.37 -7.00
C THR A 100 2.86 6.73 -8.23
N ASN A 101 4.17 6.61 -8.22
CA ASN A 101 5.02 6.76 -9.41
C ASN A 101 5.97 5.57 -9.60
N LEU A 102 5.80 4.48 -8.83
CA LEU A 102 6.59 3.25 -9.01
C LEU A 102 6.38 2.69 -10.42
N THR A 103 7.50 2.36 -11.08
CA THR A 103 7.58 1.88 -12.47
C THR A 103 7.36 0.37 -12.55
N LEU A 104 6.30 -0.12 -11.91
CA LEU A 104 5.86 -1.51 -11.93
C LEU A 104 4.49 -1.59 -12.60
N PRO A 105 3.95 -2.78 -12.93
CA PRO A 105 2.57 -2.85 -13.40
C PRO A 105 1.69 -2.16 -12.36
N ARG A 106 0.81 -1.26 -12.82
CA ARG A 106 -0.19 -0.64 -11.95
C ARG A 106 -1.47 -1.39 -12.14
N TRP A 107 -2.02 -1.86 -11.03
CA TRP A 107 -3.35 -2.44 -11.05
C TRP A 107 -4.35 -1.39 -10.61
N ASP A 108 -5.34 -1.15 -11.46
CA ASP A 108 -6.46 -0.26 -11.18
C ASP A 108 -7.72 -1.10 -11.29
N SER A 109 -8.43 -1.28 -10.18
CA SER A 109 -9.61 -2.17 -10.14
C SER A 109 -10.71 -1.72 -11.08
N ARG A 110 -10.75 -0.43 -11.44
CA ARG A 110 -11.72 0.13 -12.39
C ARG A 110 -11.53 -0.39 -13.82
N ASN A 111 -10.38 -0.98 -14.11
CA ASN A 111 -10.07 -1.63 -15.40
C ASN A 111 -10.45 -3.13 -15.43
N TYR A 112 -11.03 -3.65 -14.34
CA TYR A 112 -11.41 -5.05 -14.21
C TYR A 112 -12.92 -5.17 -14.00
N ASP A 113 -13.54 -6.19 -14.62
CA ASP A 113 -14.96 -6.48 -14.43
C ASP A 113 -15.26 -7.22 -13.11
N ASP A 114 -14.22 -7.81 -12.50
CA ASP A 114 -14.31 -8.67 -11.31
C ASP A 114 -12.99 -8.60 -10.50
N ASP A 115 -13.10 -8.37 -9.19
CA ASP A 115 -11.99 -8.35 -8.24
C ASP A 115 -11.19 -9.67 -8.23
N ALA A 116 -11.82 -10.80 -8.52
CA ALA A 116 -11.16 -12.11 -8.61
C ALA A 116 -10.10 -12.13 -9.72
N LYS A 117 -10.39 -11.52 -10.88
CA LYS A 117 -9.44 -11.44 -12.00
C LYS A 117 -8.26 -10.52 -11.66
N LEU A 118 -8.55 -9.40 -11.01
CA LEU A 118 -7.54 -8.47 -10.51
C LEU A 118 -6.57 -9.20 -9.54
N ILE A 119 -7.12 -9.92 -8.57
CA ILE A 119 -6.33 -10.68 -7.59
C ILE A 119 -5.51 -11.77 -8.28
N GLU A 120 -6.10 -12.49 -9.23
CA GLU A 120 -5.41 -13.53 -9.99
C GLU A 120 -4.18 -12.95 -10.73
N ASP A 121 -4.34 -11.83 -11.43
CA ASP A 121 -3.24 -11.16 -12.14
C ASP A 121 -2.12 -10.70 -11.19
N ILE A 122 -2.48 -10.12 -10.04
CA ILE A 122 -1.51 -9.71 -9.02
C ILE A 122 -0.72 -10.92 -8.50
N VAL A 123 -1.42 -12.01 -8.15
CA VAL A 123 -0.80 -13.24 -7.65
C VAL A 123 0.11 -13.86 -8.71
N GLN A 124 -0.33 -13.90 -9.97
CA GLN A 124 0.48 -14.40 -11.07
C GLN A 124 1.73 -13.56 -11.28
N HIS A 125 1.63 -12.23 -11.21
CA HIS A 125 2.78 -11.34 -11.33
C HIS A 125 3.78 -11.56 -10.19
N ILE A 126 3.33 -11.52 -8.93
CA ILE A 126 4.21 -11.75 -7.77
C ILE A 126 4.89 -13.11 -7.84
N SER A 127 4.17 -14.16 -8.26
CA SER A 127 4.73 -15.51 -8.38
C SER A 127 5.83 -15.61 -9.44
N ARG A 128 5.78 -14.78 -10.50
CA ARG A 128 6.82 -14.72 -11.54
C ARG A 128 8.06 -13.97 -11.04
N GLU A 129 7.86 -12.84 -10.36
CA GLU A 129 8.96 -12.02 -9.84
C GLU A 129 9.68 -12.66 -8.64
N LEU A 130 8.99 -13.54 -7.89
CA LEU A 130 9.56 -14.25 -6.74
C LEU A 130 9.56 -15.77 -6.94
N PRO A 131 10.54 -16.33 -7.67
CA PRO A 131 10.70 -17.77 -7.84
C PRO A 131 11.00 -18.41 -6.48
N GLY A 132 9.96 -19.00 -5.88
CA GLY A 132 9.94 -19.51 -4.51
C GLY A 132 8.52 -19.57 -3.94
N PHE A 133 7.58 -18.80 -4.49
CA PHE A 133 6.15 -18.99 -4.30
C PHE A 133 5.70 -20.15 -5.21
N THR A 134 5.66 -21.38 -4.68
CA THR A 134 5.21 -22.54 -5.46
C THR A 134 3.72 -22.35 -5.77
N ARG A 135 3.32 -22.54 -7.04
CA ARG A 135 1.92 -22.53 -7.49
C ARG A 135 1.06 -23.33 -6.51
N LEU A 136 0.23 -22.64 -5.72
CA LEU A 136 -0.95 -23.29 -5.14
C LEU A 136 -1.80 -23.70 -6.34
N GLN A 137 -1.86 -25.00 -6.61
CA GLN A 137 -2.82 -25.54 -7.55
C GLN A 137 -4.19 -25.24 -6.93
N MET A 138 -4.88 -24.23 -7.42
CA MET A 138 -6.31 -24.10 -7.16
C MET A 138 -6.96 -25.31 -7.83
N GLY A 139 -7.29 -26.31 -7.02
CA GLY A 139 -8.11 -27.43 -7.46
C GLY A 139 -9.45 -26.88 -7.91
N HIS A 140 -9.83 -27.17 -9.16
CA HIS A 140 -11.22 -27.08 -9.56
C HIS A 140 -12.02 -28.00 -8.64
N VAL A 141 -13.00 -27.42 -7.93
CA VAL A 141 -14.11 -28.15 -7.31
C VAL A 141 -15.23 -28.23 -8.34
#